data_AF-W5WAI8-F1
#
_entry.id   AF-W5WAI8-F1
#
_cell.length_a   1.000
_cell.length_b   1.000
_cell.length_c   1.000
_cell.angle_alpha   90.00
_cell.angle_beta   90.00
_cell.angle_gamma   90.00
#
_symmetry.space_group_name_H-M   'P 1'
#
loop_
_entity.id
_entity.type
_entity.pdbx_description
1 polymer ?
#
loop_
_entity_poly.entity_id
_entity_poly.type
_entity_poly.pdbx_seq_one_letter_code
_entity_poly.pdbx_strand_id
1 'polypeptide(L)'
;MWGCHSEGVDATTSADPLELIPARDFLLGVSRRQLLRFGTDPATRLNGVIGRSSVVHAVTEAAWLGGVTVLVPACHVGVSGRRLDSLRPSDTPVSCGRAACRAASRTAHRAAPRSGSAAQHRIAAAGCVQQQLPLDLTA
;
A
#
# COMPACT_ATOMS: atom_id res chain seq x y z
N MET A 1 -16.53 -60.90 -7.70
CA MET A 1 -15.17 -60.85 -7.12
C MET A 1 -14.41 -59.77 -7.89
N TRP A 2 -14.50 -58.51 -7.45
CA TRP A 2 -13.84 -57.38 -8.12
C TRP A 2 -12.50 -57.12 -7.43
N GLY A 3 -11.41 -57.31 -8.17
CA GLY A 3 -10.07 -56.95 -7.74
C GLY A 3 -9.83 -55.47 -8.00
N CYS A 4 -9.56 -54.70 -6.94
CA CYS A 4 -9.04 -53.35 -7.06
C CYS A 4 -7.55 -53.43 -7.44
N HIS A 5 -7.23 -53.14 -8.70
CA HIS A 5 -5.86 -52.85 -9.10
C HIS A 5 -5.53 -51.41 -8.67
N SER A 6 -4.76 -51.27 -7.60
CA SER A 6 -4.13 -50.00 -7.22
C SER A 6 -2.87 -49.85 -8.06
N GLU A 7 -2.99 -49.28 -9.26
CA GLU A 7 -1.83 -48.82 -10.01
C GLU A 7 -1.15 -47.69 -9.23
N GLY A 8 0.13 -47.90 -8.93
CA GLY A 8 0.97 -46.92 -8.25
C GLY A 8 1.03 -45.66 -9.09
N VAL A 9 0.48 -44.58 -8.54
CA VAL A 9 0.68 -43.24 -9.09
C VAL A 9 2.14 -42.89 -8.81
N ASP A 10 3.01 -43.12 -9.78
CA ASP A 10 4.37 -42.61 -9.75
C ASP A 10 4.27 -41.09 -9.57
N ALA A 11 4.72 -40.63 -8.40
CA ALA A 11 4.87 -39.24 -8.03
C ALA A 11 5.93 -38.62 -8.94
N THR A 12 5.57 -38.41 -10.20
CA THR A 12 6.29 -37.54 -11.12
C THR A 12 6.29 -36.19 -10.44
N THR A 13 7.47 -35.78 -9.99
CA THR A 13 7.77 -34.52 -9.32
C THR A 13 6.99 -33.40 -9.98
N SER A 14 5.85 -33.05 -9.38
CA SER A 14 5.09 -31.87 -9.74
C SER A 14 5.99 -30.70 -9.43
N ALA A 15 6.73 -30.20 -10.43
CA ALA A 15 7.46 -28.96 -10.33
C ALA A 15 6.51 -27.94 -9.71
N ASP A 16 6.86 -27.45 -8.52
CA ASP A 16 6.05 -26.48 -7.81
C ASP A 16 5.81 -25.31 -8.77
N PRO A 17 4.56 -24.92 -9.06
CA PRO A 17 4.29 -23.78 -9.93
C PRO A 17 4.97 -22.47 -9.47
N LEU A 18 5.55 -22.42 -8.26
CA LEU A 18 6.45 -21.36 -7.79
C LEU A 18 7.85 -21.33 -8.43
N GLU A 19 8.26 -22.37 -9.18
CA GLU A 19 9.56 -22.44 -9.88
C GLU A 19 9.55 -21.82 -11.30
N LEU A 20 8.38 -21.50 -11.86
CA LEU A 20 8.24 -20.87 -13.17
C LEU A 20 8.22 -19.33 -13.03
N ILE A 21 9.42 -18.72 -13.10
CA ILE A 21 9.78 -17.40 -12.54
C ILE A 21 9.69 -17.49 -11.01
N PRO A 22 10.75 -17.19 -10.23
CA PRO A 22 10.67 -17.26 -8.78
C PRO A 22 9.60 -16.27 -8.30
N ALA A 23 8.37 -16.76 -8.09
CA ALA A 23 7.21 -15.94 -7.73
C ALA A 23 7.50 -15.16 -6.44
N ARG A 24 8.32 -15.76 -5.59
CA ARG A 24 8.94 -15.13 -4.42
C ARG A 24 9.75 -13.88 -4.78
N ASP A 25 10.66 -13.93 -5.74
CA ASP A 25 11.49 -12.78 -6.12
C ASP A 25 10.65 -11.66 -6.76
N PHE A 26 9.63 -12.04 -7.55
CA PHE A 26 8.64 -11.08 -8.04
C PHE A 26 7.94 -10.37 -6.88
N LEU A 27 7.44 -11.12 -5.90
CA LEU A 27 6.77 -10.57 -4.72
C LEU A 27 7.70 -9.72 -3.86
N LEU A 28 8.97 -10.11 -3.71
CA LEU A 28 9.98 -9.29 -3.03
C LEU A 28 10.19 -7.96 -3.76
N GLY A 29 10.25 -7.99 -5.10
CA GLY A 29 10.30 -6.79 -5.93
C GLY A 29 9.07 -5.89 -5.77
N VAL A 30 7.87 -6.48 -5.73
CA VAL A 30 6.62 -5.76 -5.45
C VAL A 30 6.65 -5.12 -4.06
N SER A 31 6.98 -5.90 -3.03
CA SER A 31 7.07 -5.45 -1.64
C SER A 31 8.01 -4.26 -1.49
N ARG A 32 9.23 -4.36 -2.05
CA ARG A 32 10.21 -3.26 -2.04
C ARG A 32 9.67 -2.00 -2.70
N ARG A 33 9.03 -2.11 -3.87
CA ARG A 33 8.42 -0.96 -4.56
C ARG A 33 7.27 -0.35 -3.77
N GLN A 34 6.46 -1.17 -3.12
CA GLN A 34 5.36 -0.71 -2.28
C GLN A 34 5.90 0.07 -1.07
N LEU A 35 6.89 -0.45 -0.35
CA LEU A 35 7.48 0.26 0.79
C LEU A 35 8.10 1.60 0.40
N LEU A 36 8.75 1.68 -0.76
CA LEU A 36 9.28 2.95 -1.28
C LEU A 36 8.18 3.98 -1.61
N ARG A 37 7.03 3.52 -2.11
CA ARG A 37 5.93 4.40 -2.54
C ARG A 37 4.98 4.80 -1.43
N PHE A 38 4.74 3.89 -0.48
CA PHE A 38 3.78 4.08 0.60
C PHE A 38 4.43 4.57 1.89
N GLY A 39 5.74 4.41 2.04
CA GLY A 39 6.46 4.65 3.28
C GLY A 39 6.68 3.35 4.07
N THR A 40 7.85 3.25 4.69
CA THR A 40 8.27 2.10 5.48
C THR A 40 7.62 2.08 6.86
N ASP A 41 7.45 3.24 7.50
CA ASP A 41 6.85 3.38 8.82
C ASP A 41 5.32 3.21 8.78
N PRO A 42 4.75 2.20 9.45
CA PRO A 42 3.30 2.01 9.52
C PRO A 42 2.50 3.19 10.10
N ALA A 43 3.11 4.03 10.96
CA ALA A 43 2.43 5.16 11.58
C ALA A 43 2.22 6.33 10.60
N THR A 44 3.10 6.46 9.61
CA THR A 44 3.09 7.54 8.60
C THR A 44 2.79 7.04 7.18
N ARG A 45 2.49 5.74 7.05
CA ARG A 45 2.21 5.09 5.76
C ARG A 45 1.00 5.70 5.06
N LEU A 46 1.13 5.91 3.76
CA LEU A 46 0.06 6.42 2.90
C LEU A 46 -1.09 5.39 2.77
N ASN A 47 -2.28 5.91 2.49
CA ASN A 47 -3.44 5.10 2.13
C ASN A 47 -3.35 4.68 0.66
N GLY A 48 -4.28 3.84 0.21
CA GLY A 48 -4.25 3.27 -1.13
C GLY A 48 -5.57 3.38 -1.89
N VAL A 49 -5.49 3.69 -3.18
CA VAL A 49 -6.60 3.53 -4.14
C VAL A 49 -6.29 2.38 -5.09
N ILE A 50 -7.33 1.66 -5.51
CA ILE A 50 -7.19 0.48 -6.38
C ILE A 50 -7.66 0.82 -7.78
N GLY A 51 -6.78 0.66 -8.78
CA GLY A 51 -7.14 0.83 -10.18
C GLY A 51 -7.62 2.25 -10.50
N ARG A 52 -8.89 2.39 -10.86
CA ARG A 52 -9.56 3.68 -11.15
C ARG A 52 -10.60 4.08 -10.08
N SER A 53 -10.63 3.37 -8.95
CA SER A 53 -11.56 3.67 -7.86
C SER A 53 -11.21 4.99 -7.17
N SER A 54 -12.23 5.75 -6.75
CA SER A 54 -12.09 6.90 -5.86
C SER A 54 -12.15 6.52 -4.37
N VAL A 55 -12.42 5.24 -4.07
CA VAL A 55 -12.44 4.72 -2.69
C VAL A 55 -11.01 4.56 -2.18
N VAL A 56 -10.72 5.21 -1.06
CA VAL A 56 -9.43 5.20 -0.38
C VAL A 56 -9.48 4.19 0.74
N HIS A 57 -8.53 3.25 0.73
CA HIS A 57 -8.39 2.18 1.71
C HIS A 57 -7.21 2.43 2.62
N ALA A 58 -7.37 2.13 3.92
CA ALA A 58 -6.21 1.95 4.80
C ALA A 58 -5.33 0.82 4.25
N VAL A 59 -4.01 0.98 4.31
CA VAL A 59 -3.04 -0.02 3.84
C VAL A 59 -2.37 -0.70 5.02
N THR A 60 -2.25 -2.02 4.97
CA THR A 60 -1.59 -2.86 5.98
C THR A 60 -0.61 -3.80 5.32
N GLU A 61 0.29 -4.36 6.11
CA GLU A 61 1.08 -5.52 5.73
C GLU A 61 0.26 -6.81 5.83
N ALA A 62 0.48 -7.72 4.89
CA ALA A 62 -0.03 -9.08 4.93
C ALA A 62 1.01 -10.05 4.36
N ALA A 63 1.13 -11.22 4.99
CA ALA A 63 1.91 -12.32 4.43
C ALA A 63 1.22 -12.88 3.17
N TRP A 64 2.02 -13.16 2.15
CA TRP A 64 1.57 -13.71 0.86
C TRP A 64 2.30 -15.02 0.53
N LEU A 65 2.14 -15.50 -0.71
CA LEU A 65 2.82 -16.69 -1.22
C LEU A 65 4.33 -16.66 -0.93
N GLY A 66 4.87 -17.78 -0.47
CA GLY A 66 6.29 -17.90 -0.10
C GLY A 66 6.68 -17.09 1.14
N GLY A 67 5.72 -16.70 1.98
CA GLY A 67 5.96 -15.93 3.22
C GLY A 67 6.36 -14.47 2.98
N VAL A 68 6.26 -13.97 1.75
CA VAL A 68 6.64 -12.59 1.44
C VAL A 68 5.56 -11.63 1.94
N THR A 69 5.96 -10.69 2.79
CA THR A 69 5.07 -9.60 3.23
C THR A 69 4.90 -8.56 2.13
N VAL A 70 3.65 -8.23 1.81
CA VAL A 70 3.29 -7.19 0.84
C VAL A 70 2.30 -6.21 1.47
N LEU A 71 2.19 -5.01 0.90
CA LEU A 71 1.19 -4.03 1.29
C LEU A 71 -0.13 -4.30 0.55
N VAL A 72 -1.22 -4.32 1.31
CA VAL A 72 -2.57 -4.57 0.81
C VAL A 72 -3.58 -3.64 1.48
N PRO A 73 -4.76 -3.41 0.88
CA PRO A 73 -5.89 -2.81 1.58
C PRO A 73 -6.22 -3.62 2.84
N ALA A 74 -6.41 -2.96 3.98
CA ALA A 74 -6.75 -3.61 5.24
C ALA A 74 -8.05 -4.43 5.18
N CYS A 75 -8.96 -4.10 4.24
CA CYS A 75 -10.17 -4.87 4.02
C CYS A 75 -10.02 -6.02 3.02
N HIS A 76 -8.83 -6.24 2.47
CA HIS A 76 -8.48 -7.29 1.48
C HIS A 76 -9.33 -7.30 0.20
N VAL A 77 -10.06 -6.22 -0.10
CA VAL A 77 -10.87 -6.09 -1.31
C VAL A 77 -10.01 -5.62 -2.46
N GLY A 78 -10.28 -6.13 -3.67
CA GLY A 78 -9.65 -5.65 -4.89
C GLY A 78 -8.21 -6.15 -5.09
N VAL A 79 -7.74 -7.04 -4.23
CA VAL A 79 -6.42 -7.69 -4.31
C VAL A 79 -6.48 -9.17 -4.74
N SER A 80 -7.60 -9.63 -5.31
CA SER A 80 -7.70 -11.00 -5.83
C SER A 80 -6.80 -11.21 -7.05
N GLY A 81 -5.80 -12.09 -6.87
CA GLY A 81 -5.29 -12.99 -7.91
C GLY A 81 -4.11 -12.53 -8.76
N ARG A 82 -3.85 -11.23 -8.97
CA ARG A 82 -2.68 -10.80 -9.79
C ARG A 82 -2.38 -9.29 -9.86
N ARG A 83 -3.14 -8.42 -9.20
CA ARG A 83 -3.04 -6.95 -9.37
C ARG A 83 -2.53 -6.19 -8.14
N LEU A 84 -1.52 -6.73 -7.44
CA LEU A 84 -0.87 -6.01 -6.33
C LEU A 84 -0.31 -4.66 -6.78
N ASP A 85 0.16 -4.57 -8.03
CA ASP A 85 0.66 -3.32 -8.64
C ASP A 85 -0.44 -2.28 -8.94
N SER A 86 -1.72 -2.64 -8.83
CA SER A 86 -2.84 -1.70 -9.05
C SER A 86 -3.14 -0.80 -7.85
N LEU A 87 -2.52 -1.09 -6.70
CA LEU A 87 -2.60 -0.28 -5.50
C LEU A 87 -1.68 0.95 -5.65
N ARG A 88 -2.26 2.14 -5.63
CA ARG A 88 -1.52 3.41 -5.74
C ARG A 88 -1.60 4.20 -4.44
N PRO A 89 -0.51 4.85 -4.01
CA PRO A 89 -0.50 5.64 -2.79
C PRO A 89 -1.43 6.86 -2.90
N SER A 90 -1.99 7.26 -1.77
CA SER A 90 -2.88 8.39 -1.61
C SER A 90 -2.70 8.99 -0.21
N ASP A 91 -2.57 10.31 -0.15
CA ASP A 91 -2.55 11.12 1.09
C ASP A 91 -3.96 11.43 1.62
N THR A 92 -4.98 11.23 0.78
CA THR A 92 -6.38 11.46 1.13
C THR A 92 -6.81 10.55 2.30
N PRO A 93 -7.70 11.03 3.21
CA PRO A 93 -8.26 10.20 4.27
C PRO A 93 -9.00 8.97 3.76
N VAL A 94 -9.01 7.90 4.57
CA VAL A 94 -9.68 6.64 4.24
C VAL A 94 -11.20 6.86 4.11
N SER A 95 -11.73 6.58 2.93
CA SER A 95 -13.17 6.63 2.62
C SER A 95 -13.83 5.25 2.58
N CYS A 96 -13.03 4.16 2.60
CA CYS A 96 -13.56 2.81 2.66
C CYS A 96 -14.34 2.58 3.97
N GLY A 97 -15.64 2.32 3.85
CA GLY A 97 -16.53 2.11 4.99
C GLY A 97 -16.35 0.78 5.74
N ARG A 98 -15.52 -0.15 5.24
CA ARG A 98 -15.36 -1.48 5.85
C ARG A 98 -14.66 -1.41 7.21
N ALA A 99 -15.13 -2.23 8.15
CA ALA A 99 -14.66 -2.22 9.53
C ALA A 99 -13.13 -2.33 9.67
N ALA A 100 -12.49 -3.21 8.88
CA ALA A 100 -11.03 -3.37 8.89
C ALA A 100 -10.29 -2.09 8.46
N CYS A 101 -10.75 -1.39 7.42
CA CYS A 101 -10.15 -0.11 7.02
C CYS A 101 -10.39 0.98 8.07
N ARG A 102 -11.58 1.04 8.68
CA ARG A 102 -11.86 1.97 9.78
C ARG A 102 -10.99 1.70 11.01
N ALA A 103 -10.74 0.44 11.34
CA ALA A 103 -9.88 0.05 12.45
C ALA A 103 -8.42 0.47 12.20
N ALA A 104 -7.86 0.12 11.05
CA ALA A 104 -6.48 0.46 10.69
C ALA A 104 -6.23 1.98 10.67
N SER A 105 -7.18 2.76 10.13
CA SER A 105 -7.07 4.22 10.08
C SER A 105 -6.99 4.86 11.48
N ARG A 106 -7.76 4.34 12.44
CA ARG A 106 -7.77 4.85 13.82
C ARG A 106 -6.45 4.57 14.55
N THR A 107 -5.81 3.44 14.28
CA THR A 107 -4.52 3.08 14.87
C THR A 107 -3.41 3.99 14.32
N ALA A 108 -3.38 4.24 13.01
CA ALA A 108 -2.38 5.11 12.39
C ALA A 108 -2.48 6.56 12.91
N HIS A 109 -3.68 7.14 12.97
CA HIS A 109 -3.88 8.49 13.54
C HIS A 109 -3.53 8.61 15.03
N ARG A 110 -3.50 7.50 15.77
CA ARG A 110 -3.12 7.51 17.20
C ARG A 110 -1.61 7.49 17.39
N ALA A 111 -0.86 6.95 16.42
CA ALA A 111 0.59 6.84 16.45
C ALA A 111 1.30 8.04 15.78
N ALA A 112 0.66 8.68 14.79
CA ALA A 112 1.16 9.93 14.23
C ALA A 112 1.08 11.07 15.28
N PRO A 113 2.15 11.87 15.48
CA PRO A 113 2.01 13.08 16.27
C PRO A 113 0.93 13.95 15.64
N ARG A 114 -0.03 14.39 16.45
CA ARG A 114 -1.13 15.24 16.00
C ARG A 114 -0.53 16.53 15.48
N SER A 115 -0.29 16.63 14.17
CA SER A 115 -0.10 17.91 13.51
C SER A 115 -1.33 18.74 13.83
N GLY A 116 -1.14 19.73 14.71
CA GLY A 116 -2.22 20.48 15.34
C GLY A 116 -3.13 21.13 14.31
N SER A 117 -4.44 21.09 14.62
CA SER A 117 -5.37 22.21 14.43
C SER A 117 -5.01 23.21 13.31
N ALA A 118 -5.29 22.87 12.06
CA ALA A 118 -5.56 23.88 11.03
C ALA A 118 -7.01 24.34 11.19
N ALA A 119 -7.23 25.20 12.18
CA ALA A 119 -8.42 26.00 12.30
C ALA A 119 -8.52 26.93 11.08
N GLN A 120 -9.65 26.82 10.38
CA GLN A 120 -10.43 27.88 9.77
C GLN A 120 -9.69 29.04 9.07
N HIS A 121 -9.95 29.11 7.76
CA HIS A 121 -10.20 30.35 7.03
C HIS A 121 -10.54 31.55 7.94
N ARG A 122 -9.70 32.58 7.89
CA ARG A 122 -10.18 33.96 7.76
C ARG A 122 -9.14 34.84 7.06
N ILE A 123 -9.65 35.51 6.04
CA ILE A 123 -9.05 36.59 5.27
C ILE A 123 -8.66 37.74 6.22
N ALA A 124 -7.46 38.28 6.06
CA ALA A 124 -7.16 39.67 6.37
C ALA A 124 -6.14 40.19 5.35
N ALA A 125 -6.63 41.04 4.45
CA ALA A 125 -5.82 41.89 3.61
C ALA A 125 -5.28 43.07 4.45
N ALA A 126 -3.96 43.26 4.42
CA ALA A 126 -3.18 44.47 4.71
C ALA A 126 -1.72 43.99 4.80
N GLY A 127 -0.72 44.47 4.08
CA GLY A 127 -0.47 45.70 3.35
C GLY A 127 1.04 45.70 3.05
N CYS A 128 1.45 46.49 2.05
CA CYS A 128 2.81 46.82 1.63
C CYS A 128 4.00 46.38 2.51
N VAL A 129 5.02 45.78 1.90
CA VAL A 129 6.26 46.49 1.49
C VAL A 129 7.19 45.51 0.77
N GLN A 130 7.53 45.85 -0.47
CA GLN A 130 8.64 45.28 -1.22
C GLN A 130 9.96 45.73 -0.57
N GLN A 131 10.89 44.81 -0.37
CA GLN A 131 12.31 45.16 -0.52
C GLN A 131 13.01 44.07 -1.34
N GLN A 132 13.43 44.49 -2.52
CA GLN A 132 14.35 43.80 -3.42
C GLN A 132 15.73 43.70 -2.76
N LEU A 133 16.36 42.53 -2.87
CA LEU A 133 17.81 42.41 -2.72
C LEU A 133 18.41 42.24 -4.12
N PRO A 134 19.42 43.05 -4.49
CA PRO A 134 20.02 43.03 -5.82
C PRO A 134 20.86 41.78 -6.05
N LEU A 135 20.71 41.23 -7.26
CA LEU A 135 21.65 40.29 -7.86
C LEU A 135 22.90 41.08 -8.26
N ASP A 136 24.02 40.85 -7.58
CA ASP A 136 25.34 41.20 -8.12
C ASP A 136 25.89 40.01 -8.91
N LEU A 137 25.82 40.14 -10.24
CA LEU A 137 26.49 39.34 -11.25
C LEU A 137 27.61 40.20 -11.86
N THR A 138 28.84 39.97 -11.44
CA THR A 138 30.10 40.34 -12.13
C THR A 138 31.21 39.50 -11.51
N ALA A 139 32.17 38.89 -12.19
CA ALA A 139 32.48 38.68 -13.60
C ALA A 139 33.46 37.47 -13.65
#